data_AF-A0A351Q543-F1
#
_entry.id   AF-A0A351Q543-F1
#
_cell.length_a   1.000
_cell.length_b   1.000
_cell.length_c   1.000
_cell.angle_alpha   90.00
_cell.angle_beta   90.00
_cell.angle_gamma   90.00
#
_symmetry.space_group_name_H-M   'P 1'
#
loop_
_entity.id
_entity.type
_entity.pdbx_description
1 polymer ?
#
loop_
_entity_poly.entity_id
_entity_poly.type
_entity_poly.pdbx_seq_one_letter_code
_entity_poly.pdbx_strand_id
1 'polypeptide(L)'
;MQRPDPDSIYYDEFIELQKKLRDKIVKLRKSRQFVQEDMANYELSVRQYQRMEQDPTAISSLWQLFKIAKAHNLDVNQLLEID
;
A
#
# COMPACT_ATOMS: atom_id res chain seq x y z
N MET A 1 -9.52 10.08 7.24
CA MET A 1 -10.27 8.96 6.65
C MET A 1 -11.12 8.31 7.71
N GLN A 2 -12.25 7.78 7.30
CA GLN A 2 -13.05 6.86 8.09
C GLN A 2 -12.25 5.57 8.31
N ARG A 3 -12.22 5.06 9.54
CA ARG A 3 -11.68 3.74 9.84
C ARG A 3 -12.75 2.69 9.49
N PRO A 4 -12.36 1.50 9.02
CA PRO A 4 -13.31 0.41 8.85
C PRO A 4 -13.96 0.08 10.19
N ASP A 5 -15.27 -0.13 10.19
CA ASP A 5 -16.03 -0.53 11.38
C ASP A 5 -15.78 -2.03 11.64
N PRO A 6 -15.20 -2.42 12.80
CA PRO A 6 -14.97 -3.82 13.14
C PRO A 6 -16.24 -4.68 13.16
N ASP A 7 -17.41 -4.07 13.37
CA ASP A 7 -18.68 -4.79 13.41
C ASP A 7 -19.31 -4.96 12.01
N SER A 8 -18.68 -4.42 10.97
CA SER A 8 -19.12 -4.58 9.59
C SER A 8 -18.90 -6.00 9.09
N ILE A 9 -19.90 -6.55 8.38
CA ILE A 9 -19.77 -7.85 7.68
C ILE A 9 -18.64 -7.86 6.64
N TYR A 10 -18.18 -6.69 6.19
CA TYR A 10 -17.10 -6.54 5.21
C TYR A 10 -15.72 -6.34 5.86
N TYR A 11 -15.64 -6.26 7.20
CA TYR A 11 -14.41 -5.88 7.89
C TYR A 11 -13.28 -6.87 7.61
N ASP A 12 -13.50 -8.15 7.85
CA ASP A 12 -12.47 -9.18 7.69
C ASP A 12 -11.98 -9.28 6.24
N GLU A 13 -12.91 -9.25 5.27
CA GLU A 13 -12.57 -9.25 3.84
C GLU A 13 -11.72 -8.03 3.47
N PHE A 14 -12.07 -6.84 3.99
CA PHE A 14 -11.32 -5.63 3.74
C PHE A 14 -9.92 -5.64 4.38
N ILE A 15 -9.80 -6.18 5.61
CA ILE A 15 -8.50 -6.33 6.28
C ILE A 15 -7.60 -7.31 5.50
N GLU A 16 -8.15 -8.41 4.99
CA GLU A 16 -7.40 -9.34 4.14
C GLU A 16 -6.96 -8.68 2.82
N LEU A 17 -7.82 -7.90 2.18
CA LEU A 17 -7.45 -7.10 1.01
C LEU A 17 -6.28 -6.16 1.32
N GLN A 18 -6.33 -5.43 2.44
CA GLN A 18 -5.25 -4.54 2.85
C GLN A 18 -3.94 -5.30 3.11
N LYS A 19 -3.99 -6.48 3.74
CA LYS A 19 -2.81 -7.33 3.99
C LYS A 19 -2.16 -7.77 2.69
N LYS A 20 -2.94 -8.32 1.76
CA LYS A 20 -2.43 -8.78 0.47
C LYS A 20 -1.83 -7.62 -0.35
N LEU A 21 -2.48 -6.45 -0.33
CA LEU A 21 -1.97 -5.24 -0.97
C LEU A 21 -0.62 -4.80 -0.35
N ARG A 22 -0.52 -4.78 0.98
CA ARG A 22 0.72 -4.47 1.69
C ARG A 22 1.83 -5.45 1.30
N ASP A 23 1.55 -6.74 1.26
CA ASP A 23 2.54 -7.76 0.88
C ASP A 23 3.02 -7.57 -0.56
N LYS A 24 2.12 -7.24 -1.49
CA LYS A 24 2.49 -6.90 -2.87
C LYS A 24 3.38 -5.67 -2.96
N ILE A 25 3.05 -4.59 -2.23
CA ILE A 25 3.86 -3.36 -2.19
C ILE A 25 5.27 -3.66 -1.67
N VAL A 26 5.38 -4.41 -0.56
CA VAL A 26 6.67 -4.82 0.01
C VAL A 26 7.48 -5.66 -0.98
N LYS A 27 6.83 -6.60 -1.68
CA LYS A 27 7.47 -7.44 -2.71
C LYS A 27 7.98 -6.61 -3.87
N LEU A 28 7.18 -5.67 -4.37
CA LEU A 28 7.56 -4.76 -5.45
C LEU A 28 8.79 -3.93 -5.08
N ARG A 29 8.80 -3.32 -3.88
CA ARG A 29 9.95 -2.56 -3.40
C ARG A 29 11.21 -3.41 -3.34
N LYS A 30 11.14 -4.59 -2.71
CA LYS A 30 12.29 -5.51 -2.61
C LYS A 30 12.78 -5.97 -3.98
N SER A 31 11.88 -6.26 -4.93
CA SER A 31 12.25 -6.68 -6.29
C SER A 31 13.01 -5.61 -7.08
N ARG A 32 12.77 -4.33 -6.77
CA ARG A 32 13.48 -3.19 -7.37
C ARG A 32 14.69 -2.73 -6.55
N GLN A 33 15.02 -3.46 -5.48
CA GLN A 33 16.11 -3.11 -4.56
C GLN A 33 15.99 -1.71 -3.93
N PHE A 34 14.76 -1.17 -3.86
CA PHE A 34 14.52 0.12 -3.22
C PHE A 34 14.56 -0.02 -1.70
N VAL A 35 15.16 0.97 -1.04
CA VAL A 35 14.98 1.21 0.40
C VAL A 35 13.72 2.06 0.61
N GLN A 36 13.30 2.24 1.87
CA GLN A 36 12.07 2.99 2.16
C GLN A 36 12.26 4.49 1.86
N GLU A 37 13.48 4.99 2.01
CA GLU A 37 13.89 6.36 1.74
C GLU A 37 13.75 6.73 0.27
N ASP A 38 13.92 5.77 -0.66
CA ASP A 38 13.76 5.99 -2.09
C ASP A 38 12.33 6.42 -2.45
N MET A 39 11.35 6.10 -1.60
CA MET A 39 9.95 6.49 -1.82
C MET A 39 9.73 8.00 -1.73
N ALA A 40 10.64 8.73 -1.05
CA ALA A 40 10.60 10.20 -1.02
C ALA A 40 10.73 10.82 -2.43
N ASN A 41 11.45 10.17 -3.35
CA ASN A 41 11.58 10.61 -4.74
C ASN A 41 10.23 10.56 -5.51
N TYR A 42 9.24 9.87 -4.95
CA TYR A 42 7.90 9.71 -5.52
C TYR A 42 6.84 10.39 -4.65
N GLU A 43 7.23 11.44 -3.91
CA GLU A 43 6.34 12.24 -3.06
C GLU A 43 5.61 11.42 -1.98
N LEU A 44 6.18 10.29 -1.57
CA LEU A 44 5.71 9.50 -0.44
C LEU A 44 6.54 9.87 0.79
N SER A 45 5.87 10.27 1.87
CA SER A 45 6.57 10.46 3.14
C SER A 45 7.14 9.12 3.60
N VAL A 46 8.46 9.08 3.85
CA VAL A 46 9.16 7.89 4.34
C VAL A 46 8.46 7.29 5.56
N ARG A 47 8.06 8.14 6.52
CA ARG A 47 7.32 7.72 7.71
C ARG A 47 5.95 7.11 7.38
N GLN A 48 5.22 7.69 6.42
CA GLN A 48 3.94 7.13 6.00
C GLN A 48 4.13 5.78 5.33
N TYR A 49 5.12 5.66 4.46
CA TYR A 49 5.45 4.42 3.77
C TYR A 49 5.90 3.32 4.75
N GLN A 50 6.76 3.65 5.71
CA GLN A 50 7.13 2.76 6.81
C GLN A 50 5.92 2.21 7.56
N ARG A 51 4.96 3.08 7.89
CA ARG A 51 3.72 2.66 8.54
C ARG A 51 2.90 1.74 7.65
N MET A 52 2.82 2.00 6.35
CA MET A 52 2.11 1.14 5.40
C MET A 52 2.73 -0.26 5.31
N GLU A 53 4.06 -0.39 5.40
CA GLU A 53 4.72 -1.71 5.42
C GLU A 53 4.51 -2.47 6.75
N GLN A 54 4.35 -1.75 7.87
CA GLN A 54 4.17 -2.35 9.20
C GLN A 54 2.71 -2.68 9.51
N ASP A 55 1.79 -1.81 9.09
CA ASP A 55 0.37 -1.86 9.40
C ASP A 55 -0.43 -1.70 8.10
N PRO A 56 -1.06 -2.78 7.59
CA PRO A 56 -1.89 -2.73 6.40
C PRO A 56 -3.01 -1.69 6.46
N THR A 57 -3.52 -1.37 7.66
CA THR A 57 -4.59 -0.38 7.84
C THR A 57 -4.11 1.07 7.63
N ALA A 58 -2.79 1.29 7.60
CA ALA A 58 -2.20 2.58 7.29
C ALA A 58 -2.28 2.94 5.79
N ILE A 59 -2.60 1.97 4.92
CA ILE A 59 -2.94 2.22 3.52
C ILE A 59 -4.32 2.86 3.47
N SER A 60 -4.36 4.16 3.20
CA SER A 60 -5.49 4.97 3.58
C SER A 60 -6.13 5.75 2.43
N SER A 61 -5.41 5.97 1.32
CA SER A 61 -5.94 6.65 0.12
C SER A 61 -5.52 6.02 -1.19
N LEU A 62 -6.39 6.19 -2.20
CA LEU A 62 -6.05 5.94 -3.59
C LEU A 62 -4.85 6.78 -4.08
N TRP A 63 -4.65 7.99 -3.54
CA TRP A 63 -3.50 8.83 -3.89
C TRP A 63 -2.15 8.20 -3.49
N GLN A 64 -2.09 7.55 -2.32
CA GLN A 64 -0.90 6.79 -1.91
C GLN A 64 -0.65 5.61 -2.86
N LEU A 65 -1.70 4.86 -3.21
CA LEU A 65 -1.60 3.73 -4.14
C LEU A 65 -1.17 4.16 -5.55
N PHE A 66 -1.70 5.27 -6.03
CA PHE A 66 -1.31 5.86 -7.31
C PHE A 66 0.19 6.20 -7.35
N LYS A 67 0.70 6.86 -6.30
CA LYS A 67 2.12 7.20 -6.21
C LYS A 67 3.02 5.96 -6.11
N ILE A 68 2.60 4.94 -5.38
CA ILE A 68 3.31 3.67 -5.32
C ILE A 68 3.33 3.00 -6.69
N ALA A 69 2.21 2.96 -7.40
CA ALA A 69 2.16 2.40 -8.75
C ALA A 69 3.14 3.14 -9.68
N LYS A 70 3.15 4.48 -9.66
CA LYS A 70 4.13 5.29 -10.41
C LYS A 70 5.57 5.01 -10.00
N ALA A 71 5.87 4.86 -8.71
CA ALA A 71 7.20 4.51 -8.21
C ALA A 71 7.72 3.17 -8.76
N HIS A 72 6.80 2.26 -9.09
CA HIS A 72 7.12 0.96 -9.66
C HIS A 72 6.86 0.88 -11.17
N ASN A 73 6.67 2.00 -11.88
CA ASN A 73 6.32 2.04 -13.31
C ASN A 73 5.13 1.13 -13.66
N LEU A 74 4.12 1.11 -12.80
CA LEU A 74 2.88 0.35 -12.97
C LEU A 74 1.70 1.31 -13.17
N ASP A 75 0.64 0.79 -13.79
CA ASP A 75 -0.70 1.35 -13.65
C ASP A 75 -1.27 1.00 -12.26
N VAL A 76 -2.17 1.83 -11.73
CA VAL A 76 -2.79 1.55 -10.42
C VAL A 76 -3.64 0.27 -10.45
N ASN A 77 -4.25 -0.06 -11.60
CA ASN A 77 -4.99 -1.30 -11.76
C ASN A 77 -4.07 -2.52 -11.63
N GLN A 78 -2.88 -2.45 -12.23
CA GLN A 78 -1.87 -3.50 -12.08
C GLN A 78 -1.37 -3.63 -10.64
N LEU A 79 -1.38 -2.56 -9.84
CA LEU A 79 -1.10 -2.65 -8.41
C LEU A 79 -2.23 -3.37 -7.66
N LEU A 80 -3.48 -3.16 -8.07
CA LEU A 80 -4.69 -3.72 -7.46
C LEU A 80 -5.07 -5.13 -7.94
N GLU A 81 -4.38 -5.68 -8.94
CA GLU A 81 -4.48 -7.10 -9.31
C GLU A 81 -3.87 -7.98 -8.21
N ILE A 82 -4.66 -8.32 -7.19
CA ILE A 82 -4.22 -9.05 -6.02
C ILE A 82 -4.96 -10.39 -5.99
N ASP A 83 -4.22 -11.50 -6.09
CA ASP A 83 -4.76 -12.87 -6.01
C ASP A 83 -5.16 -13.23 -4.56
#